data_AF-A0A953N257-F1
#
_entry.id   AF-A0A953N257-F1
#
_cell.length_a   1.000
_cell.length_b   1.000
_cell.length_c   1.000
_cell.angle_alpha   90.00
_cell.angle_beta   90.00
_cell.angle_gamma   90.00
#
_symmetry.space_group_name_H-M   'P 1'
#
loop_
_entity.id
_entity.type
_entity.pdbx_description
1 polymer ?
#
loop_
_entity_poly.entity_id
_entity_poly.type
_entity_poly.pdbx_seq_one_letter_code
_entity_poly.pdbx_strand_id
1 'polypeptide(L)' 'MKHTDKQMLVSGIKKLALALPLLILSPYLLTLSFINKDNFMFYLALILGLIAGAAAIYLCFKGINTIIKSMFG' A
#
# COMPACT_ATOMS: atom_id res chain seq x y z
N MET A 1 12.90 30.36 -9.19
CA MET A 1 11.83 29.58 -8.53
C MET A 1 12.28 28.13 -8.53
N LYS A 2 12.38 27.45 -7.38
CA LYS A 2 12.64 26.01 -7.37
C LYS A 2 11.44 25.34 -8.03
N HIS A 3 11.61 24.85 -9.25
CA HIS A 3 10.53 24.22 -9.98
C HIS A 3 10.36 22.81 -9.44
N THR A 4 9.17 22.48 -8.94
CA THR A 4 8.80 21.12 -8.52
C THR A 4 9.13 20.14 -9.64
N ASP A 5 9.84 19.06 -9.31
CA ASP A 5 10.11 17.99 -10.26
C ASP A 5 8.81 17.21 -10.49
N LYS A 6 8.11 17.57 -11.58
CA LYS A 6 6.84 16.94 -11.95
C LYS A 6 6.98 15.44 -12.22
N GLN A 7 8.14 14.98 -12.70
CA GLN A 7 8.34 13.55 -12.96
C GLN A 7 8.42 12.78 -11.65
N MET A 8 9.18 13.28 -10.67
CA MET A 8 9.23 12.68 -9.32
C MET A 8 7.86 12.75 -8.63
N LEU A 9 7.15 13.86 -8.76
CA LEU A 9 5.81 14.02 -8.18
C LEU A 9 4.85 12.95 -8.70
N VAL A 10 4.77 12.79 -10.02
CA VAL A 10 3.93 11.76 -10.67
C VAL A 10 4.36 10.35 -10.24
N SER A 11 5.66 10.09 -10.11
CA SER A 11 6.17 8.81 -9.60
C SER A 11 5.75 8.54 -8.14
N GLY A 12 5.67 9.58 -7.31
CA GLY A 12 5.14 9.46 -5.95
C GLY A 12 3.65 9.13 -5.92
N ILE A 13 2.86 9.85 -6.73
CA ILE A 13 1.41 9.62 -6.88
C ILE A 13 1.13 8.20 -7.40
N LYS A 14 1.88 7.72 -8.39
CA LYS A 14 1.74 6.33 -8.90
C LYS A 14 1.95 5.28 -7.79
N LYS A 15 2.91 5.49 -6.89
CA LYS A 15 3.12 4.57 -5.74
C LYS A 15 1.93 4.57 -4.79
N LEU A 16 1.34 5.74 -4.53
CA LEU A 16 0.13 5.85 -3.70
C LEU A 16 -1.10 5.22 -4.39
N ALA A 17 -1.24 5.41 -5.70
CA ALA A 17 -2.31 4.79 -6.47
C ALA A 17 -2.21 3.26 -6.46
N LEU A 18 -0.99 2.70 -6.46
CA LEU A 18 -0.76 1.26 -6.27
C LEU A 18 -1.03 0.81 -4.83
N ALA A 19 -0.75 1.64 -3.83
CA ALA A 19 -1.04 1.30 -2.42
C ALA A 19 -2.55 1.22 -2.14
N LEU A 20 -3.35 2.05 -2.83
CA LEU A 20 -4.80 2.14 -2.62
C LEU A 20 -5.55 0.79 -2.73
N PRO A 21 -5.40 -0.02 -3.80
CA PRO A 21 -6.03 -1.33 -3.86
C PRO A 21 -5.51 -2.28 -2.77
N LEU A 22 -4.23 -2.21 -2.38
CA LEU A 22 -3.71 -3.03 -1.29
C LEU A 22 -4.31 -2.64 0.07
N LEU A 23 -4.58 -1.35 0.31
CA LEU A 23 -5.25 -0.86 1.52
C LEU A 23 -6.68 -1.40 1.65
N ILE A 24 -7.36 -1.68 0.54
CA ILE A 24 -8.69 -2.28 0.53
C ILE A 24 -8.60 -3.81 0.61
N LEU A 25 -7.66 -4.40 -0.13
CA LEU A 25 -7.48 -5.84 -0.21
C LEU A 25 -7.01 -6.44 1.12
N SER A 26 -6.13 -5.75 1.85
CA SER A 26 -5.63 -6.18 3.16
C SER A 26 -6.76 -6.45 4.17
N PRO A 27 -7.63 -5.48 4.54
CA PRO A 27 -8.71 -5.71 5.49
C PRO A 27 -9.76 -6.70 4.96
N TYR A 28 -9.97 -6.76 3.63
CA TYR A 28 -10.83 -7.77 3.02
C TYR A 28 -10.29 -9.19 3.27
N LEU A 29 -9.00 -9.43 2.99
CA LEU A 29 -8.35 -10.73 3.22
C LEU A 29 -8.30 -11.10 4.70
N LEU A 30 -8.02 -10.13 5.58
CA LEU A 30 -8.07 -10.36 7.02
C LEU A 30 -9.47 -10.74 7.48
N THR A 31 -10.51 -10.05 7.02
CA THR A 31 -11.90 -10.40 7.33
C THR A 31 -12.24 -11.80 6.83
N LEU A 32 -11.85 -12.12 5.59
CA LEU A 32 -12.06 -13.44 5.00
C LEU A 32 -11.36 -14.53 5.81
N SER A 33 -10.15 -14.27 6.33
CA SER A 33 -9.44 -15.21 7.21
C SER A 33 -10.28 -15.51 8.45
N PHE A 34 -10.72 -14.48 9.18
CA PHE A 34 -11.49 -14.65 10.41
C PHE A 34 -12.89 -15.23 10.22
N ILE A 35 -13.44 -15.21 9.00
CA ILE A 35 -14.68 -15.92 8.66
C ILE A 35 -14.41 -17.43 8.49
N ASN A 36 -13.24 -17.83 7.98
CA ASN A 36 -12.92 -19.21 7.60
C ASN A 36 -12.03 -19.94 8.63
N LYS A 37 -12.17 -19.66 9.94
CA LYS A 37 -11.25 -20.12 11.00
C LYS A 37 -11.00 -21.64 11.04
N ASP A 38 -11.98 -22.44 10.65
CA ASP A 38 -11.92 -23.90 10.72
C ASP A 38 -11.35 -24.55 9.45
N ASN A 39 -10.89 -23.75 8.49
CA ASN A 39 -10.38 -24.22 7.19
C ASN A 39 -8.93 -23.73 6.99
N PHE A 40 -8.15 -24.47 6.21
CA PHE A 40 -6.85 -24.05 5.69
C PHE A 40 -6.87 -22.63 5.07
N MET A 41 -8.02 -22.22 4.51
CA MET A 41 -8.25 -20.86 4.01
C MET A 41 -8.00 -19.75 5.06
N PHE A 42 -8.17 -20.02 6.35
CA PHE A 42 -7.80 -19.09 7.43
C PHE A 42 -6.33 -18.67 7.30
N TYR A 43 -5.42 -19.64 7.31
CA TYR A 43 -3.99 -19.38 7.31
C TYR A 43 -3.54 -18.70 6.01
N LEU A 44 -4.08 -19.13 4.87
CA LEU A 44 -3.75 -18.56 3.57
C LEU A 44 -4.19 -17.09 3.47
N ALA A 45 -5.46 -16.79 3.79
CA ALA A 45 -5.98 -15.43 3.73
C ALA A 45 -5.34 -14.52 4.78
N LEU A 46 -5.01 -15.04 5.96
CA LEU A 46 -4.33 -14.29 7.02
C LEU A 46 -2.94 -13.85 6.58
N ILE A 47 -2.12 -14.77 6.05
CA ILE A 47 -0.76 -14.46 5.58
C ILE A 47 -0.82 -13.45 4.42
N LEU A 48 -1.70 -13.66 3.45
CA LEU A 48 -1.85 -12.74 2.31
C LEU A 48 -2.33 -11.36 2.76
N GLY A 49 -3.26 -11.29 3.72
CA GLY A 49 -3.74 -10.03 4.30
C GLY A 49 -2.63 -9.25 5.00
N LEU A 50 -1.80 -9.92 5.81
CA LEU A 50 -0.66 -9.31 6.48
C LEU A 50 0.40 -8.80 5.49
N ILE A 51 0.72 -9.59 4.46
CA ILE A 51 1.67 -9.19 3.41
C ILE A 51 1.12 -7.98 2.64
N ALA A 52 -0.16 -8.01 2.24
CA ALA A 52 -0.81 -6.90 1.54
C ALA A 52 -0.80 -5.62 2.41
N GLY A 53 -1.09 -5.73 3.70
CA GLY A 53 -1.05 -4.61 4.64
C GLY A 53 0.35 -4.03 4.79
N ALA A 54 1.36 -4.88 5.00
CA ALA A 54 2.75 -4.43 5.10
C ALA A 54 3.23 -3.74 3.82
N ALA A 55 2.90 -4.31 2.65
CA ALA A 55 3.22 -3.73 1.36
C ALA A 55 2.50 -2.39 1.12
N ALA A 56 1.23 -2.27 1.51
CA ALA A 56 0.47 -1.03 1.45
C ALA A 56 1.14 0.07 2.28
N ILE A 57 1.49 -0.23 3.54
CA ILE A 57 2.17 0.69 4.44
C ILE A 57 3.50 1.15 3.82
N TYR A 58 4.32 0.21 3.33
CA TYR A 58 5.59 0.53 2.67
C TYR A 58 5.41 1.45 1.46
N LEU A 59 4.46 1.15 0.58
CA LEU A 59 4.18 1.96 -0.61
C LEU A 59 3.66 3.35 -0.25
N CYS A 60 2.82 3.47 0.78
CA CYS A 60 2.35 4.76 1.31
C CYS A 60 3.52 5.64 1.77
N PHE A 61 4.38 5.11 2.65
CA PHE A 61 5.55 5.84 3.13
C PHE A 61 6.50 6.24 1.99
N LYS A 62 6.79 5.30 1.09
CA LYS A 62 7.68 5.56 -0.06
C LYS A 62 7.07 6.57 -1.04
N GLY A 63 5.76 6.50 -1.27
CA GLY A 63 5.00 7.42 -2.11
C GLY A 63 5.05 8.84 -1.56
N ILE A 64 4.65 9.03 -0.30
CA ILE A 64 4.67 10.33 0.38
C ILE A 64 6.09 10.91 0.39
N ASN A 65 7.10 10.11 0.75
CA ASN A 65 8.50 10.58 0.77
C ASN A 65 8.97 11.01 -0.63
N THR A 66 8.56 10.30 -1.69
CA THR A 66 8.86 10.70 -3.08
C THR A 66 8.21 12.05 -3.42
N ILE A 67 6.95 12.25 -3.01
CA ILE A 67 6.22 13.52 -3.23
C ILE A 67 6.93 14.67 -2.51
N ILE A 68 7.26 14.50 -1.22
CA ILE A 68 7.94 15.54 -0.43
C ILE A 68 9.28 15.93 -1.08
N LYS A 69 10.09 14.94 -1.48
CA LYS A 69 11.35 15.19 -2.19
C LYS A 69 11.14 15.89 -3.53
N SER A 70 10.05 15.63 -4.25
CA SER A 70 9.78 16.30 -5.53
C SER A 70 9.43 17.79 -5.38
N MET A 71 8.88 18.17 -4.22
CA MET A 71 8.42 19.53 -3.93
C MET A 71 9.50 20.37 -3.24
N PHE A 72 10.25 19.76 -2.34
CA PHE A 72 11.17 20.46 -1.44
C PHE A 72 12.62 19.97 -1.52
N GLY A 73 12.86 18.85 -2.20
CA GLY A 73 14.20 18.31 -2.45
C GLY A 73 14.95 19.06 -3.53
#